data_AF-A0A844MK57-F1
#
_entry.id   AF-A0A844MK57-F1
#
_cell.length_a   1.000
_cell.length_b   1.000
_cell.length_c   1.000
_cell.angle_alpha   90.00
_cell.angle_beta   90.00
_cell.angle_gamma   90.00
#
_symmetry.space_group_name_H-M   'P 1'
#
loop_
_entity.id
_entity.type
_entity.pdbx_description
1 polymer ?
#
loop_
_entity_poly.entity_id
_entity_poly.type
_entity_poly.pdbx_seq_one_letter_code
_entity_poly.pdbx_strand_id
1 'polypeptide(L)'
;MPQTQAVATNEQVIAQQDDKYVEAQGNIIALQTPGDSFDGLAQSTSYILSHALWLAQQKEELSKREYRKLLKDRGWKNEDRKYLKVAAAFKQFSARDLSQIEPATIFQLANNPKKYESVINQLHGLTEINQSTVRDLIAKQQQPKEPKPEEIPSIWRRTKNGERYCQIPPIHESDYITGTTLQKMMDEEGLTAQSIVAESIALRQAYKEGRLILVASFEGTGDEETSEDEETNWSNVWVNDPDTDVVPTEIEVFEEQVEGAWTFEPDPEKDDCTEDCGEYTAVVEFKPEQYTPSPVESLIETFQNASTWEQIREALLVHEDHKHQAWEALTPIEKKRVRELMPIEVKKLSEAKKAGLIFDFKELTEGVYLVRRKGILLPEVVSSSRLDAFLAQL
;
A
#
# COMPACT_ATOMS: atom_id res chain seq x y z
N MET A 1 4.92 82.32 -4.41
CA MET A 1 3.72 81.48 -4.21
C MET A 1 3.50 80.75 -5.52
N PRO A 2 3.66 79.43 -5.60
CA PRO A 2 2.86 78.45 -4.85
C PRO A 2 3.67 77.36 -4.14
N GLN A 3 2.95 76.61 -3.30
CA GLN A 3 3.39 75.54 -2.40
C GLN A 3 3.56 74.21 -3.13
N THR A 4 4.63 73.47 -2.81
CA THR A 4 4.73 72.03 -3.05
C THR A 4 4.35 71.29 -1.77
N GLN A 5 3.15 70.69 -1.75
CA GLN A 5 2.76 69.68 -0.76
C GLN A 5 3.35 68.33 -1.18
N ALA A 6 4.02 67.68 -0.23
CA ALA A 6 4.54 66.33 -0.34
C ALA A 6 3.39 65.32 -0.37
N VAL A 7 3.30 64.53 -1.44
CA VAL A 7 2.43 63.36 -1.53
C VAL A 7 3.20 62.19 -0.92
N ALA A 8 2.87 61.85 0.33
CA ALA A 8 3.28 60.58 0.92
C ALA A 8 2.61 59.45 0.13
N THR A 9 3.43 58.52 -0.34
CA THR A 9 3.08 57.43 -1.24
C THR A 9 2.15 56.40 -0.58
N ASN A 10 1.11 56.01 -1.32
CA ASN A 10 0.08 55.01 -1.02
C ASN A 10 0.62 53.64 -0.56
N GLU A 11 1.91 53.34 -0.77
CA GLU A 11 2.53 52.06 -0.43
C GLU A 11 2.71 51.85 1.08
N GLN A 12 2.96 52.91 1.86
CA GLN A 12 3.09 52.80 3.32
C GLN A 12 1.75 52.54 4.02
N VAL A 13 0.63 52.94 3.39
CA VAL A 13 -0.72 52.71 3.94
C VAL A 13 -1.16 51.26 3.73
N ILE A 14 -0.76 50.65 2.60
CA ILE A 14 -1.08 49.24 2.27
C ILE A 14 -0.29 48.29 3.18
N ALA A 15 1.02 48.53 3.36
CA ALA A 15 1.84 47.70 4.25
C ALA A 15 1.36 47.73 5.72
N GLN A 16 0.91 48.89 6.21
CA GLN A 16 0.37 49.01 7.57
C GLN A 16 -1.02 48.40 7.75
N GLN A 17 -1.79 48.23 6.66
CA GLN A 17 -3.06 47.49 6.70
C GLN A 17 -2.81 45.98 6.69
N ASP A 18 -1.82 45.51 5.95
CA ASP A 18 -1.45 44.08 5.91
C ASP A 18 -0.94 43.59 7.27
N ASP A 19 -0.07 44.35 7.95
CA ASP A 19 0.42 43.99 9.29
C ASP A 19 -0.72 43.93 10.33
N LYS A 20 -1.67 44.87 10.26
CA LYS A 20 -2.86 44.88 11.13
C LYS A 20 -3.83 43.74 10.80
N TYR A 21 -3.91 43.33 9.54
CA TYR A 21 -4.75 42.21 9.11
C TYR A 21 -4.13 40.87 9.52
N VAL A 22 -2.80 40.73 9.48
CA VAL A 22 -2.07 39.55 9.96
C VAL A 22 -2.15 39.43 11.48
N GLU A 23 -2.04 40.52 12.25
CA GLU A 23 -2.27 40.50 13.71
C GLU A 23 -3.74 40.22 14.06
N ALA A 24 -4.70 40.76 13.30
CA ALA A 24 -6.12 40.47 13.50
C ALA A 24 -6.45 39.01 13.17
N GLN A 25 -5.86 38.43 12.12
CA GLN A 25 -6.01 37.01 11.81
C GLN A 25 -5.29 36.13 12.84
N GLY A 26 -4.11 36.51 13.33
CA GLY A 26 -3.42 35.83 14.42
C GLY A 26 -4.24 35.78 15.70
N ASN A 27 -4.93 36.88 16.04
CA ASN A 27 -5.80 36.96 17.22
C ASN A 27 -7.15 36.23 17.03
N ILE A 28 -7.69 36.16 15.80
CA ILE A 28 -8.91 35.37 15.50
C ILE A 28 -8.59 33.86 15.50
N ILE A 29 -7.41 33.46 15.01
CA ILE A 29 -6.94 32.07 15.03
C ILE A 29 -6.57 31.65 16.48
N ALA A 30 -6.01 32.56 17.28
CA ALA A 30 -5.77 32.34 18.71
C ALA A 30 -7.06 32.26 19.54
N LEU A 31 -8.16 32.91 19.12
CA LEU A 31 -9.47 32.81 19.80
C LEU A 31 -10.26 31.53 19.46
N GLN A 32 -9.85 30.78 18.42
CA GLN A 32 -10.52 29.56 17.96
C GLN A 32 -9.71 28.28 18.17
N THR A 33 -8.57 28.34 18.86
CA THR A 33 -8.03 27.14 19.50
C THR A 33 -8.86 26.87 20.75
N PRO A 34 -9.68 25.80 20.79
CA PRO A 34 -10.22 25.37 22.06
C PRO A 34 -9.02 25.06 22.95
N GLY A 35 -9.09 25.47 24.21
CA GLY A 35 -8.16 24.98 25.23
C GLY A 35 -8.03 23.46 25.12
N ASP A 36 -6.79 23.00 25.20
CA ASP A 36 -6.35 21.61 25.20
C ASP A 36 -6.69 20.75 23.97
N SER A 37 -5.76 20.74 23.01
CA SER A 37 -5.62 19.68 21.98
C SER A 37 -5.62 18.25 22.57
N PHE A 38 -5.39 18.10 23.88
CA PHE A 38 -5.44 16.83 24.60
C PHE A 38 -6.86 16.42 25.01
N ASP A 39 -7.79 17.37 25.18
CA ASP A 39 -9.18 17.07 25.53
C ASP A 39 -9.91 16.34 24.40
N GLY A 40 -9.58 16.65 23.14
CA GLY A 40 -10.14 15.93 21.99
C GLY A 40 -9.74 14.45 21.96
N LEU A 41 -8.52 14.13 22.41
CA LEU A 41 -8.07 12.74 22.51
C LEU A 41 -8.79 12.01 23.65
N ALA A 42 -8.91 12.64 24.80
CA ALA A 42 -9.59 12.07 25.96
C ALA A 42 -11.08 11.83 25.68
N GLN A 43 -11.74 12.77 25.00
CA GLN A 43 -13.11 12.63 24.52
C GLN A 43 -13.22 11.46 23.54
N SER A 44 -12.30 11.34 22.58
CA SER A 44 -12.29 10.24 21.60
C SER A 44 -12.19 8.87 22.28
N THR A 45 -11.28 8.72 23.25
CA THR A 45 -11.17 7.49 24.03
C THR A 45 -12.43 7.20 24.83
N SER A 46 -13.00 8.20 25.49
CA SER A 46 -14.26 8.06 26.22
C SER A 46 -15.40 7.61 25.29
N TYR A 47 -15.53 8.21 24.10
CA TYR A 47 -16.55 7.82 23.13
C TYR A 47 -16.38 6.38 22.66
N ILE A 48 -15.14 5.94 22.40
CA ILE A 48 -14.85 4.56 22.00
C ILE A 48 -15.27 3.58 23.10
N LEU A 49 -14.93 3.87 24.36
CA LEU A 49 -15.28 3.02 25.50
C LEU A 49 -16.79 2.98 25.72
N SER A 50 -17.46 4.14 25.73
CA SER A 50 -18.91 4.22 25.87
C SER A 50 -19.62 3.48 24.73
N HIS A 51 -19.17 3.64 23.50
CA HIS A 51 -19.73 2.95 22.35
C HIS A 51 -19.51 1.43 22.42
N ALA A 52 -18.32 0.99 22.83
CA ALA A 52 -18.02 -0.42 23.02
C ALA A 52 -18.92 -1.07 24.07
N LEU A 53 -19.09 -0.42 25.23
CA LEU A 53 -19.96 -0.90 26.30
C LEU A 53 -21.44 -0.92 25.85
N TRP A 54 -21.89 0.11 25.15
CA TRP A 54 -23.24 0.15 24.57
C TRP A 54 -23.46 -0.99 23.56
N LEU A 55 -22.51 -1.25 22.66
CA LEU A 55 -22.59 -2.37 21.71
C LEU A 55 -22.67 -3.72 22.42
N ALA A 56 -21.90 -3.91 23.50
CA ALA A 56 -21.95 -5.12 24.29
C ALA A 56 -23.32 -5.29 24.96
N GLN A 57 -23.89 -4.22 25.52
CA GLN A 57 -25.24 -4.23 26.09
C GLN A 57 -26.30 -4.57 25.05
N GLN A 58 -26.26 -3.94 23.86
CA GLN A 58 -27.19 -4.25 22.78
C GLN A 58 -27.08 -5.70 22.31
N LYS A 59 -25.88 -6.29 22.35
CA LYS A 59 -25.67 -7.70 22.00
C LYS A 59 -26.20 -8.66 23.07
N GLU A 60 -26.24 -8.25 24.33
CA GLU A 60 -26.84 -9.02 25.43
C GLU A 60 -28.38 -8.93 25.43
N GLU A 61 -28.95 -7.76 25.08
CA GLU A 61 -30.41 -7.51 25.09
C GLU A 61 -31.12 -7.99 23.81
N LEU A 62 -30.50 -7.86 22.65
CA LEU A 62 -31.13 -8.18 21.35
C LEU A 62 -30.90 -9.64 20.95
N SER A 63 -31.86 -10.20 20.23
CA SER A 63 -31.62 -11.48 19.56
C SER A 63 -30.52 -11.35 18.50
N LYS A 64 -29.85 -12.46 18.16
CA LYS A 64 -28.81 -12.50 17.12
C LYS A 64 -29.28 -11.92 15.77
N ARG A 65 -30.57 -12.04 15.44
CA ARG A 65 -31.17 -11.50 14.21
C ARG A 65 -31.32 -9.98 14.30
N GLU A 66 -31.85 -9.47 15.40
CA GLU A 66 -32.04 -8.03 15.64
C GLU A 66 -30.71 -7.29 15.75
N TYR A 67 -29.73 -7.86 16.45
CA TYR A 67 -28.38 -7.28 16.53
C TYR A 67 -27.72 -7.18 15.16
N ARG A 68 -27.81 -8.22 14.33
CA ARG A 68 -27.30 -8.18 12.94
C ARG A 68 -28.02 -7.14 12.09
N LYS A 69 -29.34 -6.97 12.29
CA LYS A 69 -30.11 -5.93 11.62
C LYS A 69 -29.62 -4.54 12.04
N LEU A 70 -29.43 -4.30 13.34
CA LEU A 70 -28.89 -3.04 13.86
C LEU A 70 -27.51 -2.70 13.26
N LEU A 71 -26.60 -3.68 13.16
CA LEU A 71 -25.31 -3.46 12.53
C LEU A 71 -25.45 -3.11 11.04
N LYS A 72 -26.32 -3.82 10.31
CA LYS A 72 -26.58 -3.58 8.89
C LYS A 72 -27.18 -2.19 8.65
N ASP A 73 -28.14 -1.78 9.48
CA ASP A 73 -28.80 -0.47 9.40
C ASP A 73 -27.81 0.69 9.62
N ARG A 74 -26.70 0.44 10.33
CA ARG A 74 -25.61 1.40 10.53
C ARG A 74 -24.45 1.24 9.55
N GLY A 75 -24.55 0.34 8.57
CA GLY A 75 -23.51 0.09 7.56
C GLY A 75 -22.32 -0.73 8.07
N TRP A 76 -22.44 -1.41 9.22
CA TRP A 76 -21.37 -2.21 9.82
C TRP A 76 -21.48 -3.67 9.36
N LYS A 77 -20.34 -4.27 9.00
CA LYS A 77 -20.21 -5.67 8.59
C LYS A 77 -19.59 -6.53 9.69
N ASN A 78 -18.37 -6.18 10.13
CA ASN A 78 -17.56 -6.97 11.07
C ASN A 78 -16.73 -6.09 12.03
N GLU A 79 -16.94 -4.78 11.99
CA GLU A 79 -16.22 -3.78 12.78
C GLU A 79 -16.53 -3.92 14.28
N ASP A 80 -17.74 -4.39 14.61
CA ASP A 80 -18.24 -4.59 15.97
C ASP A 80 -17.31 -5.50 16.81
N ARG A 81 -16.70 -6.51 16.18
CA ARG A 81 -15.79 -7.45 16.85
C ARG A 81 -14.66 -6.77 17.62
N LYS A 82 -14.11 -5.68 17.10
CA LYS A 82 -13.01 -4.93 17.77
C LYS A 82 -13.53 -4.21 19.01
N TYR A 83 -14.69 -3.57 18.91
CA TYR A 83 -15.33 -2.86 20.03
C TYR A 83 -15.83 -3.83 21.11
N LEU A 84 -16.37 -4.99 20.72
CA LEU A 84 -16.78 -6.01 21.68
C LEU A 84 -15.61 -6.57 22.49
N LYS A 85 -14.41 -6.68 21.89
CA LYS A 85 -13.18 -7.02 22.64
C LYS A 85 -12.81 -5.93 23.65
N VAL A 86 -12.92 -4.66 23.26
CA VAL A 86 -12.71 -3.52 24.16
C VAL A 86 -13.69 -3.58 25.33
N ALA A 87 -14.98 -3.79 25.05
CA ALA A 87 -15.99 -3.92 26.09
C ALA A 87 -15.72 -5.10 27.04
N ALA A 88 -15.30 -6.25 26.50
CA ALA A 88 -14.96 -7.42 27.32
C ALA A 88 -13.73 -7.18 28.21
N ALA A 89 -12.68 -6.54 27.67
CA ALA A 89 -11.44 -6.27 28.40
C ALA A 89 -11.62 -5.20 29.49
N PHE A 90 -12.47 -4.19 29.25
CA PHE A 90 -12.62 -3.04 30.14
C PHE A 90 -14.01 -2.95 30.79
N LYS A 91 -14.76 -4.06 30.87
CA LYS A 91 -16.12 -4.10 31.45
C LYS A 91 -16.21 -3.53 32.87
N GLN A 92 -15.10 -3.60 33.61
CA GLN A 92 -15.00 -3.18 35.01
C GLN A 92 -14.52 -1.73 35.19
N PHE A 93 -14.19 -1.02 34.10
CA PHE A 93 -13.76 0.38 34.14
C PHE A 93 -14.85 1.31 33.65
N SER A 94 -14.90 2.53 34.20
CA SER A 94 -15.70 3.60 33.62
C SER A 94 -14.97 4.20 32.42
N ALA A 95 -15.72 4.75 31.46
CA ALA A 95 -15.12 5.43 30.30
C ALA A 95 -14.24 6.63 30.70
N ARG A 96 -14.48 7.21 31.89
CA ARG A 96 -13.69 8.33 32.43
C ARG A 96 -12.35 7.86 32.96
N ASP A 97 -12.30 6.69 33.60
CA ASP A 97 -11.08 6.16 34.24
C ASP A 97 -9.96 5.95 33.22
N LEU A 98 -10.32 5.58 32.00
CA LEU A 98 -9.39 5.28 30.92
C LEU A 98 -9.30 6.40 29.87
N SER A 99 -9.96 7.53 30.10
CA SER A 99 -10.03 8.64 29.13
C SER A 99 -8.65 9.20 28.78
N GLN A 100 -7.70 9.18 29.71
CA GLN A 100 -6.34 9.70 29.52
C GLN A 100 -5.38 8.71 28.82
N ILE A 101 -5.92 7.62 28.25
CA ILE A 101 -5.18 6.65 27.43
C ILE A 101 -5.49 6.94 25.96
N GLU A 102 -4.49 6.78 25.08
CA GLU A 102 -4.69 6.90 23.64
C GLU A 102 -5.62 5.78 23.10
N PRO A 103 -6.54 6.09 22.15
CA PRO A 103 -7.40 5.08 21.53
C PRO A 103 -6.66 3.86 20.99
N ALA A 104 -5.50 4.07 20.38
CA ALA A 104 -4.66 3.00 19.84
C ALA A 104 -4.22 2.01 20.92
N THR A 105 -3.87 2.52 22.11
CA THR A 105 -3.46 1.69 23.25
C THR A 105 -4.63 0.90 23.82
N ILE A 106 -5.82 1.49 23.90
CA ILE A 106 -7.06 0.77 24.29
C ILE A 106 -7.28 -0.44 23.36
N PHE A 107 -7.21 -0.24 22.05
CA PHE A 107 -7.34 -1.35 21.09
C PHE A 107 -6.19 -2.35 21.19
N GLN A 108 -4.95 -1.92 21.45
CA GLN A 108 -3.80 -2.82 21.59
C GLN A 108 -3.99 -3.78 22.78
N LEU A 109 -4.40 -3.24 23.94
CA LEU A 109 -4.66 -4.01 25.15
C LEU A 109 -5.81 -4.99 24.93
N ALA A 110 -6.94 -4.51 24.38
CA ALA A 110 -8.13 -5.32 24.16
C ALA A 110 -7.97 -6.41 23.09
N ASN A 111 -7.18 -6.17 22.04
CA ASN A 111 -7.00 -7.14 20.97
C ASN A 111 -6.17 -8.36 21.39
N ASN A 112 -5.33 -8.22 22.41
CA ASN A 112 -4.43 -9.27 22.90
C ASN A 112 -4.62 -9.52 24.41
N PRO A 113 -5.81 -9.97 24.84
CA PRO A 113 -6.13 -10.06 26.26
C PRO A 113 -5.16 -11.00 26.99
N LYS A 114 -4.85 -12.17 26.42
CA LYS A 114 -3.91 -13.14 27.02
C LYS A 114 -2.50 -12.55 27.29
N LYS A 115 -2.07 -11.61 26.46
CA LYS A 115 -0.74 -10.98 26.59
C LYS A 115 -0.74 -9.87 27.64
N TYR A 116 -1.81 -9.07 27.67
CA TYR A 116 -1.89 -7.87 28.49
C TYR A 116 -2.86 -7.98 29.68
N GLU A 117 -3.38 -9.18 29.98
CA GLU A 117 -4.31 -9.42 31.09
C GLU A 117 -3.72 -8.94 32.41
N SER A 118 -2.44 -9.23 32.65
CA SER A 118 -1.77 -8.74 33.85
C SER A 118 -1.60 -7.21 33.86
N VAL A 119 -1.53 -6.54 32.69
CA VAL A 119 -1.51 -5.06 32.64
C VAL A 119 -2.88 -4.55 33.04
N ILE A 120 -3.94 -5.06 32.41
CA ILE A 120 -5.32 -4.66 32.65
C ILE A 120 -5.69 -4.86 34.13
N ASN A 121 -5.30 -6.00 34.72
CA ASN A 121 -5.53 -6.27 36.14
C ASN A 121 -4.78 -5.28 37.06
N GLN A 122 -3.56 -4.87 36.69
CA GLN A 122 -2.80 -3.88 37.46
C GLN A 122 -3.40 -2.47 37.37
N LEU A 123 -4.10 -2.13 36.28
CA LEU A 123 -4.78 -0.84 36.16
C LEU A 123 -5.86 -0.62 37.22
N HIS A 124 -6.50 -1.69 37.73
CA HIS A 124 -7.48 -1.58 38.81
C HIS A 124 -6.91 -1.05 40.13
N GLY A 125 -5.61 -1.24 40.37
CA GLY A 125 -4.94 -0.78 41.57
C GLY A 125 -4.44 0.66 41.52
N LEU A 126 -4.58 1.34 40.38
CA LEU A 126 -4.07 2.70 40.17
C LEU A 126 -5.17 3.74 40.43
N THR A 127 -4.82 4.80 41.16
CA THR A 127 -5.73 5.93 41.43
C THR A 127 -5.90 6.84 40.22
N GLU A 128 -4.86 6.95 39.38
CA GLU A 128 -4.88 7.71 38.12
C GLU A 128 -4.25 6.86 37.02
N ILE A 129 -5.01 6.65 35.95
CA ILE A 129 -4.58 5.88 34.80
C ILE A 129 -4.31 6.85 33.66
N ASN A 130 -3.06 6.90 33.19
CA ASN A 130 -2.64 7.77 32.09
C ASN A 130 -1.81 6.98 31.07
N GLN A 131 -1.54 7.59 29.92
CA GLN A 131 -0.80 6.92 28.85
C GLN A 131 0.60 6.45 29.28
N SER A 132 1.32 7.23 30.11
CA SER A 132 2.66 6.84 30.59
C SER A 132 2.63 5.62 31.50
N THR A 133 1.69 5.54 32.45
CA THR A 133 1.62 4.42 33.38
C THR A 133 1.30 3.12 32.65
N VAL A 134 0.42 3.16 31.65
CA VAL A 134 0.13 2.00 30.79
C VAL A 134 1.37 1.56 30.01
N ARG A 135 2.12 2.50 29.41
CA ARG A 135 3.35 2.19 28.67
C ARG A 135 4.40 1.55 29.57
N ASP A 136 4.57 2.05 30.79
CA ASP A 136 5.52 1.49 31.77
C ASP A 136 5.12 0.07 32.19
N LEU A 137 3.83 -0.19 32.39
CA LEU A 137 3.33 -1.53 32.70
C LEU A 137 3.56 -2.51 31.53
N ILE A 138 3.32 -2.07 30.29
CA ILE A 138 3.61 -2.86 29.10
C ILE A 138 5.11 -3.16 29.00
N ALA A 139 5.97 -2.18 29.26
CA ALA A 139 7.42 -2.34 29.24
C ALA A 139 7.90 -3.33 30.32
N LYS A 140 7.37 -3.25 31.53
CA LYS A 140 7.68 -4.18 32.64
C LYS A 140 7.30 -5.63 32.33
N GLN A 141 6.29 -5.85 31.48
CA GLN A 141 5.89 -7.19 31.05
C GLN A 141 6.71 -7.75 29.88
N GLN A 142 7.42 -6.90 29.15
CA GLN A 142 8.39 -7.39 28.19
C GLN A 142 9.56 -7.96 28.98
N GLN A 143 9.58 -9.28 29.17
CA GLN A 143 10.77 -9.93 29.71
C GLN A 143 11.97 -9.51 28.85
N PRO A 144 13.14 -9.19 29.46
CA PRO A 144 14.37 -9.02 28.72
C PRO A 144 14.52 -10.24 27.83
N LYS A 145 14.50 -10.02 26.51
CA LYS A 145 14.70 -11.09 25.56
C LYS A 145 16.12 -11.58 25.81
N GLU A 146 16.26 -12.70 26.51
CA GLU A 146 17.56 -13.32 26.69
C GLU A 146 18.20 -13.45 25.31
N PRO A 147 19.44 -12.98 25.12
CA PRO A 147 20.13 -13.15 23.85
C PRO A 147 20.13 -14.66 23.58
N LYS A 148 19.44 -15.06 22.51
CA LYS A 148 19.41 -16.46 22.11
C LYS A 148 20.87 -16.91 21.97
N PRO A 149 21.25 -18.08 22.54
CA PRO A 149 22.60 -18.60 22.35
C PRO A 149 22.90 -18.64 20.85
N GLU A 150 24.13 -18.30 20.48
CA GLU A 150 24.63 -18.32 19.10
C GLU A 150 24.60 -19.76 18.56
N GLU A 151 23.40 -20.22 18.18
CA GLU A 151 23.24 -21.43 17.39
C GLU A 151 23.89 -21.15 16.02
N ILE A 152 24.77 -22.06 15.58
CA ILE A 152 25.34 -22.03 14.24
C ILE A 152 24.19 -21.79 13.26
N PRO A 153 24.19 -20.70 12.48
CA PRO A 153 23.04 -20.31 11.71
C PRO A 153 22.73 -21.39 10.68
N SER A 154 21.66 -22.15 10.91
CA SER A 154 21.16 -23.13 9.96
C SER A 154 20.43 -22.40 8.84
N ILE A 155 20.77 -22.73 7.59
CA ILE A 155 20.06 -22.28 6.39
C ILE A 155 18.81 -23.12 6.09
N TRP A 156 18.55 -24.17 6.87
CA TRP A 156 17.38 -25.02 6.70
C TRP A 156 16.13 -24.40 7.33
N ARG A 157 15.03 -24.44 6.59
CA ARG A 157 13.69 -24.01 7.01
C ARG A 157 12.67 -25.11 6.73
N ARG A 158 11.49 -25.01 7.34
CA ARG A 158 10.39 -25.95 7.12
C ARG A 158 9.19 -25.24 6.51
N THR A 159 8.54 -25.87 5.53
CA THR A 159 7.26 -25.40 4.99
C THR A 159 6.13 -25.68 5.99
N LYS A 160 4.94 -25.12 5.75
CA LYS A 160 3.73 -25.42 6.55
C LYS A 160 3.38 -26.92 6.56
N ASN A 161 3.82 -27.65 5.52
CA ASN A 161 3.59 -29.08 5.36
C ASN A 161 4.71 -29.94 5.99
N GLY A 162 5.74 -29.31 6.57
CA GLY A 162 6.84 -30.00 7.25
C GLY A 162 8.04 -30.35 6.37
N GLU A 163 7.99 -30.08 5.06
CA GLU A 163 9.10 -30.30 4.14
C GLU A 163 10.24 -29.32 4.40
N ARG A 164 11.48 -29.75 4.14
CA ARG A 164 12.67 -28.91 4.35
C ARG A 164 13.03 -28.18 3.06
N TYR A 165 13.33 -26.89 3.19
CA TYR A 165 13.93 -26.11 2.11
C TYR A 165 15.12 -25.31 2.62
N CYS A 166 16.06 -25.02 1.72
CA CYS A 166 17.19 -24.15 2.01
C CYS A 166 16.80 -22.70 1.75
N GLN A 167 17.10 -21.81 2.69
CA GLN A 167 16.99 -20.37 2.53
C GLN A 167 18.33 -19.72 2.84
N ILE A 168 18.97 -19.16 1.81
CA ILE A 168 20.20 -18.38 1.95
C ILE A 168 19.82 -16.97 2.44
N PRO A 169 20.39 -16.48 3.56
CA PRO A 169 20.18 -15.10 4.00
C PRO A 169 20.66 -14.07 2.94
N PRO A 170 20.21 -12.81 3.03
CA PRO A 170 20.74 -11.76 2.17
C PRO A 170 22.27 -11.68 2.26
N ILE A 171 22.92 -11.68 1.10
CA ILE A 171 24.38 -11.54 0.97
C ILE A 171 24.68 -10.05 0.86
N HIS A 172 25.35 -9.50 1.87
CA HIS A 172 25.78 -8.11 1.90
C HIS A 172 27.28 -8.04 1.67
N GLU A 173 27.69 -7.85 0.41
CA GLU A 173 29.08 -7.64 0.00
C GLU A 173 29.26 -6.19 -0.45
N SER A 174 30.41 -5.59 -0.16
CA SER A 174 30.70 -4.19 -0.51
C SER A 174 31.03 -4.00 -1.99
N ASP A 175 31.54 -5.03 -2.65
CA ASP A 175 31.94 -5.05 -4.06
C ASP A 175 30.85 -5.64 -4.97
N TYR A 176 29.77 -6.19 -4.39
CA TYR A 176 28.60 -6.75 -5.07
C TYR A 176 28.90 -7.89 -6.06
N ILE A 177 30.11 -8.45 -6.05
CA ILE A 177 30.62 -9.34 -7.10
C ILE A 177 29.75 -10.60 -7.22
N THR A 178 29.34 -11.20 -6.10
CA THR A 178 28.52 -12.43 -6.14
C THR A 178 27.19 -12.19 -6.84
N GLY A 179 26.53 -11.06 -6.54
CA GLY A 179 25.24 -10.71 -7.14
C GLY A 179 25.36 -10.36 -8.63
N THR A 180 26.35 -9.56 -9.01
CA THR A 180 26.56 -9.16 -10.42
C THR A 180 26.98 -10.33 -11.28
N THR A 181 27.83 -11.22 -10.76
CA THR A 181 28.29 -12.42 -11.48
C THR A 181 27.14 -13.40 -11.69
N LEU A 182 26.33 -13.64 -10.64
CA LEU A 182 25.17 -14.51 -10.74
C LEU A 182 24.14 -13.98 -11.74
N GLN A 183 23.84 -12.68 -11.73
CA GLN A 183 22.92 -12.08 -12.69
C GLN A 183 23.45 -12.22 -14.13
N LYS A 184 24.74 -11.97 -14.35
CA LYS A 184 25.37 -12.15 -15.66
C LYS A 184 25.24 -13.59 -16.17
N MET A 185 25.49 -14.57 -15.31
CA MET A 185 25.30 -16.00 -15.67
C MET A 185 23.85 -16.31 -16.02
N MET A 186 22.87 -15.75 -15.29
CA MET A 186 21.46 -15.91 -15.64
C MET A 186 21.12 -15.33 -17.01
N ASP A 187 21.67 -14.15 -17.33
CA ASP A 187 21.40 -13.44 -18.58
C ASP A 187 22.07 -14.13 -19.78
N GLU A 188 23.29 -14.65 -19.62
CA GLU A 188 24.07 -15.30 -20.68
C GLU A 188 23.63 -16.75 -20.94
N GLU A 189 23.31 -17.50 -19.88
CA GLU A 189 23.00 -18.94 -19.97
C GLU A 189 21.50 -19.21 -20.02
N GLY A 190 20.66 -18.21 -19.75
CA GLY A 190 19.20 -18.37 -19.66
C GLY A 190 18.74 -19.27 -18.50
N LEU A 191 19.62 -19.52 -17.52
CA LEU A 191 19.35 -20.38 -16.37
C LEU A 191 18.81 -19.58 -15.18
N THR A 192 18.07 -20.28 -14.32
CA THR A 192 17.64 -19.68 -13.04
C THR A 192 18.80 -19.64 -12.04
N ALA A 193 18.79 -18.65 -11.14
CA ALA A 193 19.73 -18.56 -10.04
C ALA A 193 19.84 -19.87 -9.22
N GLN A 194 18.73 -20.59 -9.06
CA GLN A 194 18.71 -21.86 -8.33
C GLN A 194 19.53 -22.94 -9.04
N SER A 195 19.43 -23.02 -10.37
CA SER A 195 20.19 -23.97 -11.19
C SER A 195 21.68 -23.68 -11.10
N ILE A 196 22.06 -22.42 -11.32
CA ILE A 196 23.46 -21.96 -11.29
C ILE A 196 24.08 -22.22 -9.90
N VAL A 197 23.33 -21.93 -8.82
CA VAL A 197 23.79 -22.20 -7.45
C VAL A 197 23.94 -23.70 -7.19
N ALA A 198 23.00 -24.53 -7.65
CA ALA A 198 23.07 -25.98 -7.49
C ALA A 198 24.31 -26.57 -8.18
N GLU A 199 24.59 -26.13 -9.41
CA GLU A 199 25.77 -26.53 -10.16
C GLU A 199 27.06 -26.04 -9.48
N SER A 200 27.10 -24.77 -9.07
CA SER A 200 28.24 -24.20 -8.35
C SER A 200 28.57 -24.96 -7.06
N ILE A 201 27.54 -25.40 -6.32
CA ILE A 201 27.72 -26.25 -5.12
C ILE A 201 28.28 -27.62 -5.51
N ALA A 202 27.78 -28.23 -6.57
CA ALA A 202 28.26 -29.53 -7.06
C ALA A 202 29.73 -29.45 -7.51
N LEU A 203 30.12 -28.41 -8.24
CA LEU A 203 31.50 -28.14 -8.63
C LEU A 203 32.41 -27.93 -7.40
N ARG A 204 31.95 -27.14 -6.42
CA ARG A 204 32.70 -26.94 -5.17
C ARG A 204 32.87 -28.24 -4.38
N GLN A 205 31.88 -29.11 -4.40
CA GLN A 205 31.97 -30.43 -3.77
C GLN A 205 32.94 -31.35 -4.52
N ALA A 206 32.87 -31.41 -5.85
CA ALA A 206 33.79 -32.18 -6.67
C ALA A 206 35.26 -31.73 -6.50
N TYR A 207 35.49 -30.42 -6.38
CA TYR A 207 36.81 -29.86 -6.03
C TYR A 207 37.29 -30.33 -4.65
N LYS A 208 36.44 -30.23 -3.63
CA LYS A 208 36.78 -30.69 -2.27
C LYS A 208 37.05 -32.19 -2.18
N GLU A 209 36.36 -32.99 -3.00
CA GLU A 209 36.53 -34.44 -3.07
C GLU A 209 37.73 -34.85 -3.94
N GLY A 210 38.50 -33.89 -4.49
CA GLY A 210 39.67 -34.15 -5.33
C GLY A 210 39.31 -34.68 -6.73
N ARG A 211 38.04 -34.63 -7.14
CA ARG A 211 37.58 -34.99 -8.49
C ARG A 211 37.87 -33.90 -9.51
N LEU A 212 38.09 -32.67 -9.04
CA LEU A 212 38.58 -31.54 -9.84
C LEU A 212 39.89 -31.04 -9.23
N ILE A 213 40.91 -30.85 -10.06
CA ILE A 213 42.19 -30.26 -9.68
C ILE A 213 42.27 -28.89 -10.36
N LEU A 214 42.57 -27.86 -9.58
CA LEU A 214 42.87 -26.55 -10.14
C LEU A 214 44.21 -26.63 -10.85
N VAL A 215 44.18 -26.64 -12.18
CA VAL A 215 45.40 -26.53 -12.98
C VAL A 215 45.76 -25.05 -13.03
N ALA A 216 46.77 -24.65 -12.27
CA ALA A 216 47.45 -23.39 -12.52
C ALA A 216 48.03 -23.48 -13.94
N SER A 217 47.71 -22.51 -14.80
CA SER A 217 48.25 -22.43 -16.15
C SER A 217 49.77 -22.60 -16.11
N PHE A 218 50.26 -23.64 -16.79
CA PHE A 218 51.67 -23.99 -16.84
C PHE A 218 52.41 -22.89 -17.61
N GLU A 219 53.17 -22.05 -16.91
CA GLU A 219 54.19 -21.20 -17.53
C GLU A 219 55.27 -22.13 -18.11
N GLY A 220 55.42 -22.10 -19.42
CA GLY A 220 56.34 -22.95 -20.15
C GLY A 220 57.80 -22.64 -19.80
N THR A 221 58.50 -23.64 -19.26
CA THR A 221 59.95 -23.82 -19.37
C THR A 221 60.16 -24.79 -20.54
N GLY A 222 60.83 -24.50 -21.66
CA GLY A 222 61.96 -23.61 -21.90
C GLY A 222 63.18 -24.47 -22.21
N ASP A 223 63.55 -24.60 -23.48
CA ASP A 223 64.90 -24.95 -23.96
C ASP A 223 65.26 -23.83 -24.96
N GLU A 224 66.09 -22.86 -24.56
CA GLU A 224 67.51 -22.71 -24.98
C GLU A 224 67.65 -22.46 -26.50
N GLU A 225 68.12 -21.33 -27.03
CA GLU A 225 69.13 -20.34 -26.62
C GLU A 225 69.04 -19.07 -27.50
N THR A 226 69.74 -18.01 -27.05
CA THR A 226 70.27 -16.82 -27.76
C THR A 226 69.53 -15.46 -27.71
N SER A 227 70.19 -14.60 -26.93
CA SER A 227 70.48 -13.15 -27.07
C SER A 227 69.47 -12.10 -26.62
N GLU A 228 69.83 -11.51 -25.47
CA GLU A 228 70.01 -10.06 -25.20
C GLU A 228 68.77 -9.15 -25.14
N ASP A 229 68.48 -8.74 -23.89
CA ASP A 229 68.08 -7.42 -23.40
C ASP A 229 66.93 -6.65 -24.10
N GLU A 230 65.77 -6.58 -23.46
CA GLU A 230 65.34 -5.41 -22.66
C GLU A 230 63.89 -5.55 -22.14
N GLU A 231 63.64 -4.86 -21.04
CA GLU A 231 62.46 -4.93 -20.19
C GLU A 231 61.18 -4.32 -20.80
N THR A 232 60.06 -4.83 -20.26
CA THR A 232 58.77 -4.16 -20.02
C THR A 232 57.68 -4.16 -21.10
N ASN A 233 56.48 -4.49 -20.58
CA ASN A 233 55.15 -4.04 -21.00
C ASN A 233 54.31 -5.05 -21.78
N TRP A 234 53.55 -5.89 -21.05
CA TRP A 234 52.40 -6.60 -21.60
C TRP A 234 51.11 -5.85 -21.27
N SER A 235 50.74 -4.95 -22.19
CA SER A 235 49.35 -4.72 -22.58
C SER A 235 49.24 -5.11 -24.04
N ASN A 236 48.48 -6.17 -24.32
CA ASN A 236 47.34 -6.16 -25.26
C ASN A 236 47.01 -7.54 -25.85
N VAL A 237 45.70 -7.82 -25.84
CA VAL A 237 44.87 -8.16 -27.03
C VAL A 237 45.41 -9.25 -27.95
N TRP A 238 44.63 -10.31 -28.13
CA TRP A 238 44.36 -10.84 -29.48
C TRP A 238 42.92 -11.33 -29.60
N VAL A 239 42.14 -10.56 -30.37
CA VAL A 239 41.10 -11.03 -31.28
C VAL A 239 41.77 -11.92 -32.33
N ASN A 240 41.07 -12.94 -32.83
CA ASN A 240 41.13 -13.34 -34.24
C ASN A 240 39.86 -14.14 -34.62
N ASP A 241 39.04 -13.50 -35.44
CA ASP A 241 38.27 -14.12 -36.54
C ASP A 241 39.20 -14.16 -37.79
N PRO A 242 39.01 -15.00 -38.84
CA PRO A 242 37.83 -14.86 -39.71
C PRO A 242 37.34 -16.10 -40.52
N ASP A 243 36.11 -15.92 -41.02
CA ASP A 243 35.51 -16.38 -42.29
C ASP A 243 35.35 -17.88 -42.60
N THR A 244 34.09 -18.32 -42.64
CA THR A 244 33.58 -19.16 -43.74
C THR A 244 32.09 -18.87 -44.00
N ASP A 245 31.81 -18.36 -45.21
CA ASP A 245 30.49 -18.23 -45.84
C ASP A 245 29.87 -19.61 -46.14
N VAL A 246 28.69 -19.92 -45.60
CA VAL A 246 27.69 -20.82 -46.23
C VAL A 246 26.25 -20.41 -45.86
N VAL A 247 25.58 -19.79 -46.84
CA VAL A 247 24.16 -19.83 -47.31
C VAL A 247 23.04 -20.41 -46.39
N PRO A 248 21.82 -19.82 -46.40
CA PRO A 248 20.80 -19.98 -45.36
C PRO A 248 19.84 -21.15 -45.62
N THR A 249 19.31 -21.74 -44.54
CA THR A 249 18.18 -22.68 -44.61
C THR A 249 17.05 -22.19 -43.71
N GLU A 250 15.88 -22.03 -44.32
CA GLU A 250 14.58 -21.71 -43.73
C GLU A 250 14.05 -22.87 -42.84
N ILE A 251 13.09 -22.52 -41.97
CA ILE A 251 12.07 -23.40 -41.33
C ILE A 251 12.62 -24.21 -40.13
N GLU A 252 12.01 -24.25 -38.94
CA GLU A 252 10.59 -24.27 -38.58
C GLU A 252 10.38 -23.71 -37.16
N VAL A 253 9.32 -22.92 -36.99
CA VAL A 253 8.81 -22.41 -35.72
C VAL A 253 8.21 -23.58 -34.93
N PHE A 254 8.74 -23.85 -33.73
CA PHE A 254 8.06 -24.68 -32.74
C PHE A 254 7.64 -23.78 -31.56
N GLU A 255 6.38 -23.34 -31.59
CA GLU A 255 5.71 -22.77 -30.42
C GLU A 255 5.41 -23.90 -29.44
N GLU A 256 6.21 -24.01 -28.37
CA GLU A 256 5.84 -24.82 -27.22
C GLU A 256 4.93 -23.99 -26.31
N GLN A 257 3.62 -24.25 -26.43
CA GLN A 257 2.60 -23.82 -25.50
C GLN A 257 2.89 -24.40 -24.11
N VAL A 258 3.29 -23.55 -23.18
CA VAL A 258 3.25 -23.89 -21.75
C VAL A 258 1.92 -23.42 -21.19
N GLU A 259 0.99 -24.36 -21.09
CA GLU A 259 -0.20 -24.29 -20.25
C GLU A 259 0.17 -24.04 -18.78
N GLY A 260 -0.59 -23.19 -18.10
CA GLY A 260 -0.48 -23.03 -16.65
C GLY A 260 -0.84 -21.65 -16.10
N ALA A 261 -1.74 -20.91 -16.76
CA ALA A 261 -2.36 -19.73 -16.14
C ALA A 261 -3.33 -20.19 -15.04
N TRP A 262 -2.90 -20.01 -13.79
CA TRP A 262 -3.71 -20.24 -12.60
C TRP A 262 -4.87 -19.25 -12.54
N THR A 263 -6.07 -19.70 -12.87
CA THR A 263 -7.33 -19.01 -12.55
C THR A 263 -7.76 -19.39 -11.13
N PHE A 264 -7.92 -18.37 -10.28
CA PHE A 264 -8.39 -18.52 -8.90
C PHE A 264 -9.92 -18.35 -8.90
N GLU A 265 -10.66 -19.45 -9.07
CA GLU A 265 -12.07 -19.52 -8.69
C GLU A 265 -12.17 -20.11 -7.28
N PRO A 266 -12.89 -19.47 -6.33
CA PRO A 266 -13.17 -20.07 -5.04
C PRO A 266 -14.30 -21.09 -5.15
N ASP A 267 -14.02 -22.34 -4.78
CA ASP A 267 -14.99 -23.41 -4.62
C ASP A 267 -16.18 -22.99 -3.73
N PRO A 268 -17.43 -23.29 -4.11
CA PRO A 268 -18.58 -23.14 -3.22
C PRO A 268 -18.57 -24.21 -2.13
N GLU A 269 -18.75 -23.75 -0.89
CA GLU A 269 -18.91 -24.55 0.31
C GLU A 269 -20.08 -25.56 0.16
N LYS A 270 -19.78 -26.82 0.49
CA LYS A 270 -20.77 -27.89 0.67
C LYS A 270 -21.63 -27.58 1.90
N ASP A 271 -22.93 -27.43 1.69
CA ASP A 271 -23.93 -27.45 2.76
C ASP A 271 -24.74 -28.74 2.62
N ASP A 272 -24.38 -29.75 3.43
CA ASP A 272 -25.20 -30.93 3.70
C ASP A 272 -26.31 -30.52 4.66
N CYS A 273 -27.56 -30.44 4.19
CA CYS A 273 -28.74 -30.69 5.02
C CYS A 273 -29.91 -31.16 4.15
N THR A 274 -30.27 -32.41 4.40
CA THR A 274 -31.33 -33.23 3.82
C THR A 274 -32.75 -32.78 4.20
N GLU A 275 -33.67 -33.03 3.26
CA GLU A 275 -35.09 -33.41 3.41
C GLU A 275 -36.08 -32.45 4.09
N ASP A 276 -36.98 -31.87 3.30
CA ASP A 276 -38.43 -32.16 3.43
C ASP A 276 -39.18 -31.85 2.11
N CYS A 277 -40.13 -32.72 1.81
CA CYS A 277 -40.90 -32.84 0.57
C CYS A 277 -41.98 -31.77 0.43
N GLY A 278 -42.26 -31.36 -0.82
CA GLY A 278 -43.40 -30.50 -1.15
C GLY A 278 -43.60 -30.37 -2.66
N GLU A 279 -44.22 -31.39 -3.23
CA GLU A 279 -44.65 -31.51 -4.62
C GLU A 279 -45.62 -30.39 -5.02
N TYR A 280 -45.23 -29.56 -6.00
CA TYR A 280 -46.18 -28.82 -6.84
C TYR A 280 -45.55 -28.47 -8.20
N THR A 281 -46.17 -29.04 -9.22
CA THR A 281 -46.02 -28.77 -10.64
C THR A 281 -46.35 -27.30 -10.94
N ALA A 282 -45.36 -26.50 -11.32
CA ALA A 282 -45.57 -25.15 -11.83
C ALA A 282 -44.67 -24.89 -13.05
N VAL A 283 -45.35 -24.84 -14.19
CA VAL A 283 -45.03 -24.19 -15.47
C VAL A 283 -43.66 -23.49 -15.54
N VAL A 284 -42.81 -24.01 -16.42
CA VAL A 284 -41.56 -23.37 -16.85
C VAL A 284 -41.89 -22.06 -17.57
N GLU A 285 -41.85 -20.95 -16.84
CA GLU A 285 -41.63 -19.62 -17.42
C GLU A 285 -40.13 -19.47 -17.66
N PHE A 286 -39.74 -19.41 -18.94
CA PHE A 286 -38.42 -18.97 -19.37
C PHE A 286 -38.16 -17.55 -18.82
N LYS A 287 -37.40 -17.47 -17.73
CA LYS A 287 -36.75 -16.23 -17.31
C LYS A 287 -35.57 -15.98 -18.26
N PRO A 288 -35.49 -14.84 -18.95
CA PRO A 288 -34.31 -14.54 -19.75
C PRO A 288 -33.10 -14.45 -18.83
N GLU A 289 -32.03 -15.16 -19.18
CA GLU A 289 -30.72 -15.05 -18.54
C GLU A 289 -30.35 -13.57 -18.48
N GLN A 290 -30.27 -13.03 -17.26
CA GLN A 290 -29.80 -11.67 -17.04
C GLN A 290 -28.30 -11.66 -17.34
N TYR A 291 -27.96 -11.24 -18.56
CA TYR A 291 -26.61 -10.88 -18.94
C TYR A 291 -26.12 -9.84 -17.93
N THR A 292 -25.14 -10.20 -17.10
CA THR A 292 -24.49 -9.21 -16.22
C THR A 292 -23.47 -8.49 -17.09
N PRO A 293 -23.70 -7.21 -17.42
CA PRO A 293 -22.77 -6.48 -18.29
C PRO A 293 -21.40 -6.43 -17.64
N SER A 294 -20.36 -6.54 -18.46
CA SER A 294 -18.98 -6.41 -17.99
C SER A 294 -18.78 -5.06 -17.28
N PRO A 295 -17.89 -4.95 -16.27
CA PRO A 295 -17.59 -3.68 -15.60
C PRO A 295 -17.24 -2.53 -16.56
N VAL A 296 -16.61 -2.85 -17.70
CA VAL A 296 -16.30 -1.89 -18.77
C VAL A 296 -17.57 -1.44 -19.50
N GLU A 297 -18.45 -2.37 -19.84
CA GLU A 297 -19.72 -2.09 -20.52
C GLU A 297 -20.66 -1.27 -19.64
N SER A 298 -20.70 -1.58 -18.34
CA SER A 298 -21.45 -0.82 -17.34
C SER A 298 -20.99 0.65 -17.26
N LEU A 299 -19.67 0.89 -17.34
CA LEU A 299 -19.12 2.25 -17.39
C LEU A 299 -19.44 2.96 -18.70
N ILE A 300 -19.35 2.27 -19.85
CA ILE A 300 -19.68 2.84 -21.16
C ILE A 300 -21.16 3.25 -21.18
N GLU A 301 -22.05 2.34 -20.76
CA GLU A 301 -23.49 2.61 -20.67
C GLU A 301 -23.77 3.79 -19.74
N THR A 302 -23.08 3.86 -18.59
CA THR A 302 -23.21 5.00 -17.67
C THR A 302 -22.76 6.30 -18.32
N PHE A 303 -21.62 6.33 -19.02
CA PHE A 303 -21.15 7.53 -19.72
C PHE A 303 -22.11 7.98 -20.83
N GLN A 304 -22.79 7.05 -21.50
CA GLN A 304 -23.76 7.32 -22.56
C GLN A 304 -25.09 7.84 -22.01
N ASN A 305 -25.56 7.27 -20.90
CA ASN A 305 -26.90 7.54 -20.37
C ASN A 305 -26.93 8.57 -19.25
N ALA A 306 -25.80 8.86 -18.60
CA ALA A 306 -25.75 9.79 -17.49
C ALA A 306 -26.24 11.19 -17.86
N SER A 307 -27.08 11.73 -17.00
CA SER A 307 -27.63 13.09 -17.10
C SER A 307 -26.90 14.08 -16.20
N THR A 308 -26.19 13.58 -15.17
CA THR A 308 -25.44 14.36 -14.20
C THR A 308 -24.03 13.81 -14.02
N TRP A 309 -23.11 14.67 -13.59
CA TRP A 309 -21.74 14.24 -13.23
C TRP A 309 -21.72 13.26 -12.06
N GLU A 310 -22.69 13.33 -11.16
CA GLU A 310 -22.74 12.47 -9.97
C GLU A 310 -22.91 11.00 -10.34
N GLN A 311 -23.76 10.69 -11.33
CA GLN A 311 -23.94 9.34 -11.84
C GLN A 311 -22.63 8.78 -12.42
N ILE A 312 -21.88 9.63 -13.14
CA ILE A 312 -20.57 9.30 -13.70
C ILE A 312 -19.56 9.08 -12.56
N ARG A 313 -19.58 9.93 -11.54
CA ARG A 313 -18.69 9.85 -10.37
C ARG A 313 -18.91 8.56 -9.58
N GLU A 314 -20.16 8.21 -9.30
CA GLU A 314 -20.49 6.99 -8.56
C GLU A 314 -20.02 5.74 -9.31
N ALA A 315 -20.26 5.67 -10.62
CA ALA A 315 -19.81 4.53 -11.42
C ALA A 315 -18.26 4.44 -11.48
N LEU A 316 -17.58 5.58 -11.54
CA LEU A 316 -16.11 5.63 -11.49
C LEU A 316 -15.52 5.20 -10.14
N LEU A 317 -16.24 5.39 -9.03
CA LEU A 317 -15.80 4.90 -7.71
C LEU A 317 -15.87 3.37 -7.60
N VAL A 318 -16.85 2.74 -8.27
CA VAL A 318 -17.02 1.28 -8.25
C VAL A 318 -16.05 0.59 -9.21
N HIS A 319 -15.70 1.24 -10.34
CA HIS A 319 -14.91 0.64 -11.42
C HIS A 319 -13.71 1.51 -11.85
N GLU A 320 -12.95 2.06 -10.90
CA GLU A 320 -11.83 2.98 -11.15
C GLU A 320 -10.79 2.41 -12.14
N ASP A 321 -10.49 1.11 -12.03
CA ASP A 321 -9.47 0.41 -12.85
C ASP A 321 -9.83 0.33 -14.33
N HIS A 322 -11.13 0.37 -14.66
CA HIS A 322 -11.64 0.21 -16.02
C HIS A 322 -11.93 1.55 -16.71
N LYS A 323 -11.69 2.67 -16.02
CA LYS A 323 -11.95 4.03 -16.51
C LYS A 323 -11.30 4.31 -17.87
N HIS A 324 -10.03 3.94 -18.05
CA HIS A 324 -9.30 4.24 -19.28
C HIS A 324 -9.87 3.46 -20.48
N GLN A 325 -10.20 2.18 -20.27
CA GLN A 325 -10.76 1.32 -21.32
C GLN A 325 -12.15 1.80 -21.74
N ALA A 326 -13.01 2.10 -20.75
CA ALA A 326 -14.35 2.65 -21.02
C ALA A 326 -14.28 4.03 -21.68
N TRP A 327 -13.34 4.88 -21.28
CA TRP A 327 -13.15 6.20 -21.90
C TRP A 327 -12.72 6.08 -23.36
N GLU A 328 -11.78 5.20 -23.70
CA GLU A 328 -11.31 5.04 -25.08
C GLU A 328 -12.40 4.50 -26.02
N ALA A 329 -13.29 3.64 -25.52
CA ALA A 329 -14.41 3.09 -26.27
C ALA A 329 -15.49 4.12 -26.65
N LEU A 330 -15.53 5.29 -26.00
CA LEU A 330 -16.49 6.35 -26.33
C LEU A 330 -16.19 7.05 -27.65
N THR A 331 -17.24 7.37 -28.39
CA THR A 331 -17.17 8.24 -29.58
C THR A 331 -16.78 9.67 -29.21
N PRO A 332 -16.23 10.47 -30.14
CA PRO A 332 -15.89 11.87 -29.88
C PRO A 332 -17.06 12.73 -29.39
N ILE A 333 -18.28 12.43 -29.83
CA ILE A 333 -19.50 13.13 -29.43
C ILE A 333 -19.85 12.82 -27.97
N GLU A 334 -19.77 11.56 -27.57
CA GLU A 334 -19.99 11.14 -26.19
C GLU A 334 -18.91 11.69 -25.25
N LYS A 335 -17.63 11.62 -25.66
CA LYS A 335 -16.52 12.26 -24.92
C LYS A 335 -16.77 13.75 -24.71
N LYS A 336 -17.33 14.45 -25.71
CA LYS A 336 -17.70 15.87 -25.60
C LYS A 336 -18.82 16.08 -24.58
N ARG A 337 -19.90 15.29 -24.64
CA ARG A 337 -21.01 15.35 -23.67
C ARG A 337 -20.53 15.11 -22.24
N VAL A 338 -19.70 14.10 -22.00
CA VAL A 338 -19.16 13.83 -20.67
C VAL A 338 -18.31 15.00 -20.15
N ARG A 339 -17.52 15.64 -21.02
CA ARG A 339 -16.78 16.86 -20.67
C ARG A 339 -17.70 18.05 -20.37
N GLU A 340 -18.85 18.15 -21.02
CA GLU A 340 -19.83 19.19 -20.73
C GLU A 340 -20.41 19.02 -19.32
N LEU A 341 -20.70 17.77 -18.91
CA LEU A 341 -21.17 17.42 -17.57
C LEU A 341 -20.12 17.63 -16.46
N MET A 342 -18.83 17.59 -16.76
CA MET A 342 -17.77 17.78 -15.76
C MET A 342 -17.88 19.13 -15.02
N PRO A 343 -17.76 19.14 -13.68
CA PRO A 343 -17.68 20.35 -12.89
C PRO A 343 -16.49 21.23 -13.31
N ILE A 344 -16.63 22.53 -13.09
CA ILE A 344 -15.63 23.54 -13.48
C ILE A 344 -14.30 23.26 -12.77
N GLU A 345 -14.36 22.81 -11.53
CA GLU A 345 -13.23 22.45 -10.68
C GLU A 345 -12.43 21.29 -11.28
N VAL A 346 -13.10 20.24 -11.73
CA VAL A 346 -12.46 19.06 -12.35
C VAL A 346 -11.86 19.44 -13.70
N LYS A 347 -12.50 20.35 -14.46
CA LYS A 347 -11.94 20.91 -15.70
C LYS A 347 -10.62 21.64 -15.43
N LYS A 348 -10.61 22.56 -14.46
CA LYS A 348 -9.41 23.31 -14.05
C LYS A 348 -8.27 22.39 -13.61
N LEU A 349 -8.57 21.37 -12.80
CA LEU A 349 -7.57 20.38 -12.37
C LEU A 349 -7.07 19.51 -13.54
N SER A 350 -7.94 19.13 -14.48
CA SER A 350 -7.54 18.40 -15.69
C SER A 350 -6.62 19.24 -16.58
N GLU A 351 -6.90 20.54 -16.71
CA GLU A 351 -6.05 21.49 -17.43
C GLU A 351 -4.69 21.66 -16.74
N ALA A 352 -4.67 21.82 -15.42
CA ALA A 352 -3.43 21.88 -14.63
C ALA A 352 -2.58 20.60 -14.77
N LYS A 353 -3.22 19.43 -14.82
CA LYS A 353 -2.55 18.14 -15.07
C LYS A 353 -1.96 18.09 -16.47
N LYS A 354 -2.70 18.52 -17.50
CA LYS A 354 -2.22 18.60 -18.89
C LYS A 354 -1.06 19.59 -19.06
N ALA A 355 -1.11 20.70 -18.33
CA ALA A 355 -0.03 21.69 -18.30
C ALA A 355 1.20 21.22 -17.50
N GLY A 356 1.13 20.07 -16.81
CA GLY A 356 2.22 19.51 -16.03
C GLY A 356 2.48 20.20 -14.68
N LEU A 357 1.55 21.05 -14.22
CA LEU A 357 1.61 21.76 -12.94
C LEU A 357 1.31 20.82 -11.75
N ILE A 358 0.46 19.82 -11.98
CA ILE A 358 0.16 18.75 -11.03
C ILE A 358 0.43 17.39 -11.66
N PHE A 359 0.83 16.43 -10.84
CA PHE A 359 1.07 15.05 -11.27
C PHE A 359 -0.26 14.29 -11.41
N ASP A 360 -1.10 14.37 -10.39
CA ASP A 360 -2.41 13.71 -10.39
C ASP A 360 -3.37 14.36 -9.39
N PHE A 361 -4.66 14.07 -9.52
CA PHE A 361 -5.67 14.48 -8.55
C PHE A 361 -6.77 13.42 -8.40
N LYS A 362 -7.35 13.32 -7.21
CA LYS A 362 -8.49 12.45 -6.89
C LYS A 362 -9.54 13.24 -6.13
N GLU A 363 -10.80 13.16 -6.55
CA GLU A 363 -11.93 13.73 -5.80
C GLU A 363 -12.24 12.80 -4.60
N LEU A 364 -12.24 13.34 -3.38
CA LEU A 364 -12.56 12.57 -2.17
C LEU A 364 -14.06 12.64 -1.86
N THR A 365 -14.60 13.85 -1.90
CA THR A 365 -16.01 14.18 -1.75
C THR A 365 -16.32 15.33 -2.68
N GLU A 366 -17.60 15.62 -2.91
CA GLU A 366 -18.00 16.75 -3.76
C GLU A 366 -17.31 18.04 -3.31
N GLY A 367 -16.59 18.67 -4.23
CA GLY A 367 -15.85 19.91 -3.97
C GLY A 367 -14.61 19.76 -3.09
N VAL A 368 -14.10 18.55 -2.84
CA VAL A 368 -12.84 18.32 -2.10
C VAL A 368 -11.93 17.38 -2.89
N TYR A 369 -10.75 17.87 -3.22
CA TYR A 369 -9.79 17.20 -4.10
C TYR A 369 -8.47 16.94 -3.38
N LEU A 370 -7.96 15.73 -3.55
CA LEU A 370 -6.61 15.34 -3.16
C LEU A 370 -5.69 15.56 -4.37
N VAL A 371 -4.81 16.54 -4.31
CA VAL A 371 -3.94 16.95 -5.43
C VAL A 371 -2.49 16.63 -5.13
N ARG A 372 -1.78 16.02 -6.09
CA ARG A 372 -0.33 15.76 -6.01
C ARG A 372 0.42 16.74 -6.88
N ARG A 373 1.24 17.59 -6.26
CA ARG A 373 2.12 18.54 -6.97
C ARG A 373 3.36 17.83 -7.50
N LYS A 374 3.95 18.35 -8.56
CA LYS A 374 5.22 17.85 -9.08
C LYS A 374 6.35 18.19 -8.09
N GLY A 375 7.09 17.19 -7.63
CA GLY A 375 8.23 17.35 -6.71
C GLY A 375 7.89 17.33 -5.22
N ILE A 376 6.61 17.23 -4.83
CA ILE A 376 6.19 17.07 -3.43
C ILE A 376 5.56 15.68 -3.27
N LEU A 377 6.12 14.89 -2.36
CA LEU A 377 5.70 13.49 -2.13
C LEU A 377 4.34 13.38 -1.44
N LEU A 378 3.94 14.40 -0.69
CA LEU A 378 2.70 14.40 0.07
C LEU A 378 1.56 15.04 -0.74
N PRO A 379 0.42 14.35 -0.88
CA PRO A 379 -0.75 14.94 -1.49
C PRO A 379 -1.37 16.01 -0.58
N GLU A 380 -1.90 17.07 -1.19
CA GLU A 380 -2.56 18.18 -0.50
C GLU A 380 -4.07 18.12 -0.70
N VAL A 381 -4.84 18.43 0.34
CA VAL A 381 -6.32 18.48 0.27
C VAL A 381 -6.75 19.89 -0.06
N VAL A 382 -7.45 20.06 -1.18
CA VAL A 382 -7.89 21.34 -1.73
C VAL A 382 -9.41 21.34 -1.87
N SER A 383 -10.11 22.26 -1.20
CA SER A 383 -11.54 22.48 -1.40
C SER A 383 -11.80 23.32 -2.65
N SER A 384 -13.00 23.21 -3.24
CA SER A 384 -13.45 24.01 -4.39
C SER A 384 -13.29 25.51 -4.14
N SER A 385 -13.63 25.96 -2.93
CA SER A 385 -13.48 27.36 -2.49
C SER A 385 -12.03 27.87 -2.47
N ARG A 386 -11.05 26.96 -2.37
CA ARG A 386 -9.61 27.29 -2.33
C ARG A 386 -8.88 26.90 -3.60
N LEU A 387 -9.58 26.30 -4.57
CA LEU A 387 -8.97 25.75 -5.78
C LEU A 387 -8.31 26.85 -6.63
N ASP A 388 -8.96 28.01 -6.79
CA ASP A 388 -8.40 29.12 -7.58
C ASP A 388 -7.15 29.71 -6.92
N ALA A 389 -7.16 29.85 -5.59
CA ALA A 389 -5.99 30.30 -4.84
C ALA A 389 -4.84 29.29 -4.90
N PHE A 390 -5.17 27.99 -4.88
CA PHE A 390 -4.20 26.90 -5.03
C PHE A 390 -3.58 26.89 -6.42
N LEU A 391 -4.38 27.01 -7.49
CA LEU A 391 -3.89 27.03 -8.87
C LEU A 391 -3.03 28.25 -9.16
N ALA A 392 -3.29 29.40 -8.53
CA ALA A 392 -2.46 30.59 -8.65
C ALA A 392 -1.07 30.46 -7.97
N GLN A 393 -0.88 29.44 -7.14
CA GLN A 393 0.39 29.16 -6.45
C GLN A 393 1.23 28.06 -7.14
N LEU A 394 0.71 27.45 -8.21
CA LEU A 394 1.41 26.46 -9.03
C LEU A 394 2.13 27.15 -10.20
#